data_AF-A0A0G4GCP3-F1
#
_entry.id   AF-A0A0G4GCP3-F1
#
_cell.length_a   1.000
_cell.length_b   1.000
_cell.length_c   1.000
_cell.angle_alpha   90.00
_cell.angle_beta   90.00
_cell.angle_gamma   90.00
#
_symmetry.space_group_name_H-M   'P 1'
#
loop_
_entity.id
_entity.type
_entity.pdbx_description
1 polymer ?
#
loop_
_entity_poly.entity_id
_entity_poly.type
_entity_poly.pdbx_seq_one_letter_code
_entity_poly.pdbx_strand_id
1 'polypeptide(L)'
;MATVLIMMILCVVSTMVGTKAIPAQQVQLRGLQVSPPGNTSMSASEYEGLVGLLNDTTQLTSLYRTSVHGTNYSDLLDRVGDAKPLVFVIKKDKYVIGVYISEGIQEPANRTDWNYYHSGVWWFSLAGHFPQPTKMDLPPDDQLMLVAGREGQLDFSGRTVRIGDELRLGNNNPLEGIRVCQQSTRSDYLPEGYTGERDEDGNAVLGGSLEFMADEIEVLQVPYPTASEYEALVGLLGMGNDTTQLTSLYRASVNGTTYGDLLDNVGDAKPLVFVVRKDEYVFGVYISAGIQEPDNQTSYHQTTVMCGGSHWPATSPNRPRSRYFESGRNCLQYTLSFYKPEGYTGERDEDGNAVLGGSLEFMADEIEVLEVPYPTASEYEALVGLLGMGNDTTQLTSLYRTSVQGTNYSDLLDNVGDAKPLIFVIRKDQYVFGVYISADIQEPDDLTTWRKYDSDVWWFSLAGHFTTPTKIEIPEYRQWVEVAGREEDEVRGNMYIGGGIILGAGPTVNDPPAADIRSCNQSLFDMPEGYMGRDEEGYPVLGGSLKFMADEIEVLQAAPFISSAAQMGVCLSVCLWLSLFLFLM
;
A
#
# COMPACT_ATOMS: atom_id res chain seq x y z
N MET A 1 -95.18 -33.19 3.72
CA MET A 1 -93.78 -33.64 3.81
C MET A 1 -92.88 -32.42 3.67
N ALA A 2 -92.05 -32.20 4.67
CA ALA A 2 -90.82 -31.38 4.69
C ALA A 2 -90.89 -29.93 4.14
N THR A 3 -91.11 -28.93 4.99
CA THR A 3 -90.10 -27.97 5.55
C THR A 3 -89.53 -26.98 4.53
N VAL A 4 -89.98 -25.71 4.56
CA VAL A 4 -89.32 -24.52 5.20
C VAL A 4 -88.30 -23.88 4.23
N LEU A 5 -88.12 -22.57 4.00
CA LEU A 5 -88.72 -21.25 4.29
C LEU A 5 -87.57 -20.25 3.90
N ILE A 6 -87.90 -18.98 3.56
CA ILE A 6 -87.06 -17.74 3.63
C ILE A 6 -86.13 -17.46 2.43
N MET A 7 -86.47 -16.50 1.54
CA MET A 7 -86.23 -15.02 1.57
C MET A 7 -84.77 -14.63 1.25
N MET A 8 -84.51 -14.00 0.08
CA MET A 8 -84.31 -12.53 -0.11
C MET A 8 -83.03 -12.02 0.60
N ILE A 9 -82.02 -11.41 -0.03
CA ILE A 9 -81.95 -10.00 -0.51
C ILE A 9 -80.56 -9.74 -1.18
N LEU A 10 -80.56 -8.86 -2.19
CA LEU A 10 -79.48 -8.05 -2.81
C LEU A 10 -78.01 -8.24 -2.38
N CYS A 11 -77.10 -8.31 -3.38
CA CYS A 11 -75.77 -7.69 -3.25
C CYS A 11 -75.21 -7.18 -4.61
N VAL A 12 -75.06 -5.85 -4.62
CA VAL A 12 -74.21 -4.95 -5.40
C VAL A 12 -73.06 -5.59 -6.18
N VAL A 13 -73.00 -5.26 -7.48
CA VAL A 13 -71.83 -5.47 -8.35
C VAL A 13 -70.75 -4.44 -7.97
N SER A 14 -69.68 -4.91 -7.32
CA SER A 14 -68.45 -4.15 -7.10
C SER A 14 -67.37 -4.74 -8.00
N THR A 15 -66.95 -3.98 -9.02
CA THR A 15 -65.82 -4.34 -9.89
C THR A 15 -64.52 -4.06 -9.14
N MET A 16 -64.00 -5.06 -8.43
CA MET A 16 -62.63 -5.03 -7.94
C MET A 16 -61.66 -5.27 -9.10
N VAL A 17 -60.87 -4.24 -9.42
CA VAL A 17 -59.64 -4.36 -10.18
C VAL A 17 -58.66 -5.15 -9.32
N GLY A 18 -58.47 -6.43 -9.65
CA GLY A 18 -57.43 -7.25 -9.06
C GLY A 18 -56.07 -6.82 -9.60
N THR A 19 -55.37 -5.95 -8.88
CA THR A 19 -53.92 -5.77 -9.08
C THR A 19 -53.23 -7.05 -8.63
N LYS A 20 -52.77 -7.81 -9.62
CA LYS A 20 -51.99 -9.03 -9.45
C LYS A 20 -50.66 -8.65 -8.81
N ALA A 21 -50.51 -8.87 -7.51
CA ALA A 21 -49.25 -8.73 -6.81
C ALA A 21 -48.23 -9.67 -7.48
N ILE A 22 -47.24 -9.08 -8.15
CA ILE A 22 -46.07 -9.80 -8.65
C ILE A 22 -45.28 -10.18 -7.39
N PRO A 23 -45.07 -11.47 -7.09
CA PRO A 23 -44.22 -11.86 -5.98
C PRO A 23 -42.84 -11.27 -6.22
N ALA A 24 -42.34 -10.49 -5.26
CA ALA A 24 -40.99 -9.94 -5.29
C ALA A 24 -40.02 -11.10 -5.55
N GLN A 25 -39.29 -11.00 -6.65
CA GLN A 25 -38.29 -11.97 -7.03
C GLN A 25 -37.13 -11.83 -6.04
N GLN A 26 -37.13 -12.69 -5.03
CA GLN A 26 -36.08 -12.79 -4.05
C GLN A 26 -34.81 -13.23 -4.79
N VAL A 27 -33.91 -12.30 -5.04
CA VAL A 27 -32.60 -12.58 -5.63
C VAL A 27 -31.86 -13.46 -4.63
N GLN A 28 -31.82 -14.76 -4.90
CA GLN A 28 -30.98 -15.71 -4.17
C GLN A 28 -29.52 -15.42 -4.57
N LEU A 29 -28.93 -14.42 -3.94
CA LEU A 29 -27.48 -14.27 -3.92
C LEU A 29 -26.93 -15.57 -3.31
N ARG A 30 -26.10 -16.30 -4.06
CA ARG A 30 -25.27 -17.37 -3.49
C ARG A 30 -24.17 -16.71 -2.65
N GLY A 31 -24.56 -16.05 -1.57
CA GLY A 31 -23.64 -15.48 -0.60
C GLY A 31 -22.93 -16.60 0.15
N LEU A 32 -21.62 -16.45 0.38
CA LEU A 32 -20.96 -17.19 1.44
C LEU A 32 -21.78 -16.97 2.72
N GLN A 33 -22.24 -18.05 3.35
CA GLN A 33 -22.95 -17.95 4.61
C GLN A 33 -21.95 -17.56 5.70
N VAL A 34 -21.67 -16.27 5.84
CA VAL A 34 -20.76 -15.74 6.86
C VAL A 34 -21.52 -15.76 8.18
N SER A 35 -21.10 -16.66 9.09
CA SER A 35 -21.71 -16.70 10.42
C SER A 35 -21.32 -15.44 11.19
N PRO A 36 -22.28 -14.72 11.80
CA PRO A 36 -21.96 -13.56 12.63
C PRO A 36 -21.03 -13.96 13.79
N PRO A 37 -20.17 -13.04 14.28
CA PRO A 37 -19.37 -13.26 15.47
C PRO A 37 -20.27 -13.74 16.61
N GLY A 38 -19.84 -14.77 17.35
CA GLY A 38 -20.69 -15.39 18.39
C GLY A 38 -21.13 -14.44 19.52
N ASN A 39 -20.56 -13.24 19.58
CA ASN A 39 -20.85 -12.20 20.55
C ASN A 39 -21.56 -10.96 19.95
N THR A 40 -22.00 -10.97 18.69
CA THR A 40 -22.73 -9.81 18.14
C THR A 40 -24.18 -9.73 18.59
N SER A 41 -24.74 -8.52 18.63
CA SER A 41 -26.17 -8.29 18.86
C SER A 41 -27.00 -8.42 17.57
N MET A 42 -26.35 -8.43 16.40
CA MET A 42 -26.99 -8.47 15.10
C MET A 42 -27.63 -9.82 14.77
N SER A 43 -28.75 -9.77 14.04
CA SER A 43 -29.27 -10.96 13.36
C SER A 43 -28.34 -11.37 12.21
N ALA A 44 -28.46 -12.62 11.73
CA ALA A 44 -27.66 -13.08 10.60
C ALA A 44 -27.85 -12.19 9.35
N SER A 45 -29.08 -11.80 9.03
CA SER A 45 -29.36 -10.93 7.88
C SER A 45 -28.86 -9.50 8.06
N GLU A 46 -28.88 -8.97 9.28
CA GLU A 46 -28.28 -7.65 9.56
C GLU A 46 -26.76 -7.70 9.36
N TYR A 47 -26.12 -8.73 9.90
CA TYR A 47 -24.68 -8.92 9.76
C TYR A 47 -24.26 -9.12 8.30
N GLU A 48 -24.94 -10.01 7.57
CA GLU A 48 -24.71 -10.21 6.14
C GLU A 48 -24.91 -8.91 5.35
N GLY A 49 -25.97 -8.16 5.67
CA GLY A 49 -26.23 -6.85 5.07
C GLY A 49 -25.09 -5.86 5.32
N LEU A 50 -24.57 -5.79 6.55
CA LEU A 50 -23.45 -4.92 6.89
C LEU A 50 -22.15 -5.34 6.19
N VAL A 51 -21.84 -6.64 6.18
CA VAL A 51 -20.65 -7.17 5.50
C VAL A 51 -20.72 -6.90 4.00
N GLY A 52 -21.91 -6.98 3.39
CA GLY A 52 -22.10 -6.60 1.98
C GLY A 52 -21.86 -5.13 1.70
N LEU A 53 -22.11 -4.23 2.66
CA LEU A 53 -21.72 -2.81 2.54
C LEU A 53 -20.21 -2.58 2.74
N LEU A 54 -19.47 -3.57 3.26
CA LEU A 54 -18.05 -3.53 3.60
C LEU A 54 -17.20 -4.48 2.73
N ASN A 55 -17.67 -4.82 1.52
CA ASN A 55 -16.98 -5.66 0.51
C ASN A 55 -17.04 -7.19 0.71
N ASP A 56 -18.12 -7.75 1.29
CA ASP A 56 -18.49 -9.19 1.32
C ASP A 56 -17.54 -10.19 2.02
N THR A 57 -16.26 -9.86 2.23
CA THR A 57 -15.24 -10.75 2.83
C THR A 57 -14.80 -10.34 4.23
N THR A 58 -15.33 -9.24 4.74
CA THR A 58 -14.84 -8.58 5.95
C THR A 58 -15.33 -9.30 7.21
N GLN A 59 -14.41 -9.89 7.98
CA GLN A 59 -14.72 -10.49 9.27
C GLN A 59 -14.70 -9.43 10.38
N LEU A 60 -15.88 -8.98 10.81
CA LEU A 60 -15.97 -7.95 11.85
C LEU A 60 -15.70 -8.53 13.24
N THR A 61 -15.03 -7.76 14.08
CA THR A 61 -14.80 -8.12 15.49
C THR A 61 -15.59 -7.19 16.40
N SER A 62 -16.52 -7.72 17.21
CA SER A 62 -17.27 -6.92 18.17
C SER A 62 -16.38 -6.53 19.35
N LEU A 63 -16.16 -5.22 19.51
CA LEU A 63 -15.31 -4.64 20.56
C LEU A 63 -16.14 -4.19 21.77
N TYR A 64 -17.27 -3.53 21.51
CA TYR A 64 -18.11 -2.92 22.53
C TYR A 64 -19.59 -3.20 22.27
N ARG A 65 -20.35 -3.30 23.35
CA ARG A 65 -21.79 -3.59 23.36
C ARG A 65 -22.39 -3.05 24.65
N THR A 66 -23.40 -2.20 24.58
CA THR A 66 -24.04 -1.62 25.77
C THR A 66 -24.60 -2.68 26.72
N SER A 67 -25.16 -3.76 26.19
CA SER A 67 -25.72 -4.87 26.98
C SER A 67 -24.68 -5.72 27.71
N VAL A 68 -23.40 -5.68 27.28
CA VAL A 68 -22.33 -6.51 27.84
C VAL A 68 -21.36 -5.69 28.68
N HIS A 69 -21.00 -4.50 28.18
CA HIS A 69 -19.89 -3.70 28.70
C HIS A 69 -20.33 -2.51 29.54
N GLY A 70 -21.64 -2.26 29.66
CA GLY A 70 -22.19 -1.10 30.36
C GLY A 70 -22.48 0.06 29.41
N THR A 71 -23.17 1.08 29.91
CA THR A 71 -23.66 2.21 29.10
C THR A 71 -22.86 3.49 29.30
N ASN A 72 -21.76 3.47 30.07
CA ASN A 72 -20.99 4.68 30.31
C ASN A 72 -20.07 4.98 29.12
N TYR A 73 -19.78 6.26 28.91
CA TYR A 73 -18.88 6.71 27.86
C TYR A 73 -17.45 6.17 28.04
N SER A 74 -16.96 6.11 29.28
CA SER A 74 -15.66 5.49 29.58
C SER A 74 -15.62 4.00 29.22
N ASP A 75 -16.73 3.26 29.38
CA ASP A 75 -16.78 1.83 29.03
C ASP A 75 -16.63 1.63 27.52
N LEU A 76 -17.19 2.53 26.71
CA LEU A 76 -17.00 2.55 25.25
C LEU A 76 -15.53 2.78 24.92
N LEU A 77 -14.93 3.85 25.46
CA LEU A 77 -13.54 4.22 25.18
C LEU A 77 -12.54 3.14 25.62
N ASP A 78 -12.73 2.54 26.80
CA ASP A 78 -11.85 1.49 27.32
C ASP A 78 -11.90 0.20 26.48
N ARG A 79 -13.03 -0.07 25.82
CA ARG A 79 -13.22 -1.28 25.01
C ARG A 79 -12.81 -1.10 23.57
N VAL A 80 -13.06 0.08 23.01
CA VAL A 80 -12.69 0.41 21.64
C VAL A 80 -11.19 0.75 21.54
N GLY A 81 -10.65 1.49 22.51
CA GLY A 81 -9.25 1.87 22.53
C GLY A 81 -8.84 2.66 21.28
N ASP A 82 -7.71 2.28 20.70
CA ASP A 82 -7.13 2.84 19.46
C ASP A 82 -7.58 2.06 18.21
N ALA A 83 -8.58 1.19 18.33
CA ALA A 83 -9.04 0.39 17.21
C ALA A 83 -9.63 1.26 16.09
N LYS A 84 -9.36 0.83 14.86
CA LYS A 84 -9.83 1.42 13.62
C LYS A 84 -9.67 0.42 12.47
N PRO A 85 -10.40 0.60 11.36
CA PRO A 85 -11.63 1.38 11.25
C PRO A 85 -12.75 0.83 12.16
N LEU A 86 -13.76 1.64 12.44
CA LEU A 86 -14.86 1.26 13.33
C LEU A 86 -16.23 1.36 12.64
N VAL A 87 -17.14 0.48 13.05
CA VAL A 87 -18.56 0.52 12.71
C VAL A 87 -19.38 0.58 13.98
N PHE A 88 -20.22 1.61 14.10
CA PHE A 88 -21.22 1.72 15.14
C PHE A 88 -22.55 1.21 14.61
N VAL A 89 -23.10 0.19 15.26
CA VAL A 89 -24.44 -0.34 15.00
C VAL A 89 -25.35 0.09 16.15
N ILE A 90 -26.43 0.79 15.82
CA ILE A 90 -27.40 1.34 16.76
C ILE A 90 -28.74 0.68 16.48
N LYS A 91 -29.28 -0.01 17.48
CA LYS A 91 -30.60 -0.65 17.42
C LYS A 91 -31.63 0.21 18.14
N LYS A 92 -32.77 0.45 17.50
CA LYS A 92 -33.93 1.11 18.10
C LYS A 92 -35.24 0.54 17.57
N ASP A 93 -35.98 -0.17 18.41
CA ASP A 93 -37.22 -0.84 18.07
C ASP A 93 -37.06 -1.76 16.84
N LYS A 94 -37.62 -1.38 15.68
CA LYS A 94 -37.50 -2.09 14.39
C LYS A 94 -36.35 -1.60 13.52
N TYR A 95 -35.67 -0.55 13.94
CA TYR A 95 -34.63 0.13 13.18
C TYR A 95 -33.26 -0.39 13.58
N VAL A 96 -32.45 -0.71 12.57
CA VAL A 96 -31.03 -1.02 12.73
C VAL A 96 -30.27 -0.11 11.78
N ILE A 97 -29.55 0.82 12.37
CA ILE A 97 -28.85 1.91 11.67
C ILE A 97 -27.43 1.97 12.18
N GLY A 98 -26.59 2.76 11.53
CA GLY A 98 -25.25 2.92 12.02
C GLY A 98 -24.40 3.86 11.20
N VAL A 99 -23.13 3.90 11.57
CA VAL A 99 -22.11 4.71 10.93
C VAL A 99 -20.80 3.97 10.88
N TYR A 100 -20.12 4.06 9.75
CA TYR A 100 -18.72 3.69 9.61
C TYR A 100 -17.84 4.93 9.82
N ILE A 101 -16.71 4.74 10.46
CA ILE A 101 -15.64 5.74 10.54
C ILE A 101 -14.30 5.08 10.17
N SER A 102 -13.55 5.71 9.27
CA SER A 102 -12.21 5.22 8.87
C SER A 102 -11.23 5.28 10.03
N GLU A 103 -11.37 6.30 10.87
CA GLU A 103 -10.55 6.52 12.06
C GLU A 103 -11.10 5.81 13.30
N GLY A 104 -10.29 5.79 14.35
CA GLY A 104 -10.72 5.39 15.69
C GLY A 104 -11.33 6.56 16.45
N ILE A 105 -11.77 6.32 17.69
CA ILE A 105 -12.19 7.41 18.59
C ILE A 105 -10.93 8.09 19.16
N GLN A 106 -10.62 9.30 18.70
CA GLN A 106 -9.46 10.05 19.19
C GLN A 106 -9.83 10.96 20.38
N GLU A 107 -9.54 10.52 21.60
CA GLU A 107 -9.71 11.33 22.81
C GLU A 107 -8.77 12.57 22.80
N PRO A 108 -9.21 13.74 23.29
CA PRO A 108 -8.31 14.87 23.51
C PRO A 108 -7.28 14.58 24.61
N ALA A 109 -6.12 15.22 24.54
CA ALA A 109 -5.06 15.07 25.55
C ALA A 109 -5.52 15.52 26.96
N ASN A 110 -6.38 16.54 27.03
CA ASN A 110 -7.00 16.98 28.28
C ASN A 110 -8.38 16.33 28.43
N ARG A 111 -8.60 15.66 29.57
CA ARG A 111 -9.82 14.88 29.85
C ARG A 111 -11.09 15.73 29.91
N THR A 112 -11.00 17.04 30.10
CA THR A 112 -12.15 17.96 30.11
C THR A 112 -12.40 18.65 28.77
N ASP A 113 -11.49 18.48 27.81
CA ASP A 113 -11.52 19.15 26.52
C ASP A 113 -12.28 18.31 25.48
N TRP A 114 -12.23 18.72 24.22
CA TRP A 114 -12.71 17.94 23.08
C TRP A 114 -11.69 17.92 21.96
N ASN A 115 -11.76 16.88 21.12
CA ASN A 115 -10.94 16.75 19.92
C ASN A 115 -11.84 16.85 18.67
N TYR A 116 -11.35 17.56 17.66
CA TYR A 116 -12.01 17.74 16.37
C TYR A 116 -11.08 17.28 15.26
N TYR A 117 -11.57 16.36 14.44
CA TYR A 117 -10.81 15.79 13.34
C TYR A 117 -11.74 15.30 12.23
N HIS A 118 -11.18 15.14 11.03
CA HIS A 118 -11.86 14.53 9.91
C HIS A 118 -11.69 13.01 9.96
N SER A 119 -12.71 12.27 9.51
CA SER A 119 -12.68 10.82 9.38
C SER A 119 -13.54 10.44 8.18
N GLY A 120 -13.21 9.39 7.43
CA GLY A 120 -14.09 8.90 6.38
C GLY A 120 -15.39 8.39 7.00
N VAL A 121 -16.48 9.15 6.86
CA VAL A 121 -17.77 8.86 7.49
C VAL A 121 -18.84 8.58 6.43
N TRP A 122 -19.56 7.48 6.60
CA TRP A 122 -20.80 7.22 5.89
C TRP A 122 -21.81 6.51 6.80
N TRP A 123 -23.09 6.76 6.57
CA TRP A 123 -24.17 6.16 7.34
C TRP A 123 -24.75 4.95 6.63
N PHE A 124 -25.47 4.14 7.38
CA PHE A 124 -26.22 3.03 6.80
C PHE A 124 -27.49 2.71 7.57
N SER A 125 -28.41 2.03 6.88
CA SER A 125 -29.56 1.38 7.50
C SER A 125 -29.63 -0.06 7.03
N LEU A 126 -29.62 -0.99 8.00
CA LEU A 126 -29.74 -2.43 7.77
C LEU A 126 -31.20 -2.91 7.85
N ALA A 127 -32.05 -2.19 8.60
CA ALA A 127 -33.46 -2.52 8.74
C ALA A 127 -34.34 -1.29 8.99
N GLY A 128 -35.57 -1.37 8.49
CA GLY A 128 -36.70 -0.50 8.84
C GLY A 128 -36.99 0.64 7.85
N HIS A 129 -35.98 1.33 7.32
CA HIS A 129 -36.17 2.51 6.44
C HIS A 129 -36.14 2.20 4.95
N PHE A 130 -35.40 1.15 4.59
CA PHE A 130 -35.16 0.74 3.21
C PHE A 130 -35.54 -0.75 3.06
N PRO A 131 -35.91 -1.18 1.84
CA PRO A 131 -36.19 -2.58 1.56
C PRO A 131 -34.95 -3.49 1.63
N GLN A 132 -33.75 -2.91 1.54
CA GLN A 132 -32.47 -3.60 1.59
C GLN A 132 -31.44 -2.79 2.40
N PRO A 133 -30.37 -3.41 2.92
CA PRO A 133 -29.25 -2.70 3.50
C PRO A 133 -28.77 -1.59 2.55
N THR A 134 -28.63 -0.38 3.06
CA THR A 134 -28.39 0.82 2.24
C THR A 134 -27.30 1.67 2.88
N LYS A 135 -26.26 1.98 2.10
CA LYS A 135 -25.18 2.94 2.41
C LYS A 135 -25.62 4.36 2.01
N MET A 136 -25.18 5.35 2.78
CA MET A 136 -25.46 6.77 2.58
C MET A 136 -24.16 7.54 2.77
N ASP A 137 -23.56 7.99 1.67
CA ASP A 137 -22.30 8.73 1.69
C ASP A 137 -22.54 10.18 2.16
N LEU A 138 -21.64 10.69 2.99
CA LEU A 138 -21.64 12.09 3.43
C LEU A 138 -20.66 12.91 2.59
N PRO A 139 -20.95 14.18 2.28
CA PRO A 139 -19.98 15.05 1.64
C PRO A 139 -18.78 15.30 2.59
N PRO A 140 -17.56 15.52 2.06
CA PRO A 140 -16.35 15.68 2.88
C PRO A 140 -16.45 16.74 3.99
N ASP A 141 -17.18 17.83 3.75
CA ASP A 141 -17.38 18.90 4.73
C ASP A 141 -18.19 18.45 5.96
N ASP A 142 -18.97 17.39 5.83
CA ASP A 142 -19.80 16.82 6.90
C ASP A 142 -19.16 15.58 7.54
N GLN A 143 -18.02 15.11 7.02
CA GLN A 143 -17.27 13.95 7.52
C GLN A 143 -16.42 14.29 8.75
N LEU A 144 -17.08 14.86 9.77
CA LEU A 144 -16.45 15.42 10.96
C LEU A 144 -16.69 14.55 12.20
N MET A 145 -15.67 14.49 13.04
CA MET A 145 -15.69 13.88 14.36
C MET A 145 -15.47 14.94 15.43
N LEU A 146 -16.35 14.96 16.45
CA LEU A 146 -16.14 15.71 17.69
C LEU A 146 -16.20 14.73 18.86
N VAL A 147 -15.10 14.60 19.61
CA VAL A 147 -14.98 13.62 20.70
C VAL A 147 -14.64 14.36 21.98
N ALA A 148 -15.53 14.33 22.97
CA ALA A 148 -15.23 14.87 24.29
C ALA A 148 -14.24 13.97 25.04
N GLY A 149 -13.40 14.55 25.89
CA GLY A 149 -12.64 13.81 26.88
C GLY A 149 -13.57 13.17 27.91
N ARG A 150 -13.04 12.22 28.69
CA ARG A 150 -13.81 11.41 29.67
C ARG A 150 -14.54 12.21 30.75
N GLU A 151 -14.06 13.41 31.03
CA GLU A 151 -14.62 14.35 32.02
C GLU A 151 -15.14 15.63 31.34
N GLY A 152 -15.02 15.71 30.02
CA GLY A 152 -15.41 16.83 29.20
C GLY A 152 -16.83 16.70 28.68
N GLN A 153 -17.30 17.78 28.09
CA GLN A 153 -18.59 17.86 27.42
C GLN A 153 -18.42 18.67 26.15
N LEU A 154 -19.22 18.38 25.13
CA LEU A 154 -19.30 19.25 23.96
C LEU A 154 -20.15 20.48 24.33
N ASP A 155 -19.49 21.64 24.44
CA ASP A 155 -19.94 22.89 25.08
C ASP A 155 -21.40 23.32 24.80
N PHE A 156 -21.96 22.97 23.63
CA PHE A 156 -23.29 23.44 23.22
C PHE A 156 -24.39 22.37 23.26
N SER A 157 -24.05 21.08 23.34
CA SER A 157 -25.04 20.00 23.19
C SER A 157 -25.09 19.05 24.39
N GLY A 158 -24.04 19.06 25.23
CA GLY A 158 -23.93 18.11 26.32
C GLY A 158 -23.74 16.66 25.89
N ARG A 159 -23.35 16.45 24.63
CA ARG A 159 -23.11 15.13 24.05
C ARG A 159 -21.63 14.76 24.24
N THR A 160 -21.31 13.46 24.18
CA THR A 160 -19.93 12.99 24.35
C THR A 160 -19.25 12.71 23.01
N VAL A 161 -20.00 12.27 22.00
CA VAL A 161 -19.47 12.01 20.65
C VAL A 161 -20.42 12.58 19.60
N ARG A 162 -19.87 13.24 18.59
CA ARG A 162 -20.56 13.71 17.37
C ARG A 162 -19.85 13.11 16.15
N ILE A 163 -20.62 12.46 15.28
CA ILE A 163 -20.13 11.75 14.09
C ILE A 163 -20.93 12.23 12.87
N GLY A 164 -20.24 12.69 11.83
CA GLY A 164 -20.89 13.06 10.57
C GLY A 164 -21.81 14.28 10.70
N ASP A 165 -21.46 15.22 11.57
CA ASP A 165 -22.25 16.40 12.00
C ASP A 165 -23.62 16.11 12.69
N GLU A 166 -24.36 15.08 12.29
CA GLU A 166 -25.75 14.91 12.73
C GLU A 166 -25.99 13.76 13.70
N LEU A 167 -25.12 12.74 13.75
CA LEU A 167 -25.24 11.67 14.74
C LEU A 167 -24.51 12.09 16.03
N ARG A 168 -25.24 12.14 17.14
CA ARG A 168 -24.69 12.46 18.46
C ARG A 168 -25.02 11.35 19.44
N LEU A 169 -24.03 10.94 20.23
CA LEU A 169 -24.15 9.90 21.26
C LEU A 169 -23.91 10.50 22.65
N GLY A 170 -24.60 9.94 23.64
CA GLY A 170 -24.52 10.37 25.03
C GLY A 170 -25.34 11.61 25.35
N ASN A 171 -25.47 11.94 26.63
CA ASN A 171 -26.07 13.20 27.12
C ASN A 171 -25.37 13.60 28.42
N ASN A 172 -25.60 14.84 28.87
CA ASN A 172 -25.09 15.40 30.13
C ASN A 172 -25.60 14.68 31.38
N ASN A 173 -26.61 13.81 31.22
CA ASN A 173 -27.10 13.00 32.31
C ASN A 173 -26.26 11.71 32.41
N PRO A 174 -25.33 11.59 33.38
CA PRO A 174 -24.52 10.38 33.53
C PRO A 174 -25.37 9.13 33.79
N LEU A 175 -26.64 9.29 34.19
CA LEU A 175 -27.57 8.18 34.39
C LEU A 175 -28.11 7.61 33.07
N GLU A 176 -28.09 8.38 31.98
CA GLU A 176 -28.64 7.95 30.69
C GLU A 176 -27.59 7.32 29.77
N GLY A 177 -26.30 7.61 30.01
CA GLY A 177 -25.18 7.00 29.32
C GLY A 177 -25.12 7.29 27.81
N ILE A 178 -24.33 6.53 27.07
CA ILE A 178 -24.12 6.73 25.62
C ILE A 178 -25.36 6.40 24.76
N ARG A 179 -26.39 5.79 25.35
CA ARG A 179 -27.58 5.30 24.63
C ARG A 179 -28.53 6.41 24.18
N VAL A 180 -28.43 7.59 24.79
CA VAL A 180 -29.18 8.76 24.31
C VAL A 180 -28.55 9.21 23.01
N CYS A 181 -29.28 9.05 21.93
CA CYS A 181 -28.85 9.40 20.59
C CYS A 181 -29.66 10.60 20.09
N GLN A 182 -29.02 11.44 19.29
CA GLN A 182 -29.69 12.40 18.43
C GLN A 182 -29.21 12.14 17.00
N GLN A 183 -30.12 12.06 16.04
CA GLN A 183 -29.76 11.80 14.66
C GLN A 183 -30.78 12.43 13.71
N SER A 184 -30.26 13.15 12.71
CA SER A 184 -31.02 13.65 11.56
C SER A 184 -30.21 13.45 10.29
N THR A 185 -30.85 13.18 9.16
CA THR A 185 -30.19 13.06 7.85
C THR A 185 -30.82 14.03 6.89
N ARG A 186 -30.02 14.98 6.40
CA ARG A 186 -30.51 15.93 5.40
C ARG A 186 -31.07 15.21 4.18
N SER A 187 -32.18 15.74 3.67
CA SER A 187 -32.93 15.07 2.59
C SER A 187 -32.12 14.89 1.30
N ASP A 188 -31.11 15.72 1.06
CA ASP A 188 -30.18 15.67 -0.06
C ASP A 188 -29.14 14.54 0.04
N TYR A 189 -28.97 13.92 1.20
CA TYR A 189 -28.06 12.77 1.40
C TYR A 189 -28.77 11.42 1.33
N LEU A 190 -30.09 11.42 1.20
CA LEU A 190 -30.88 10.18 1.19
C LEU A 190 -30.89 9.54 -0.19
N PRO A 191 -30.51 8.26 -0.30
CA PRO A 191 -30.75 7.46 -1.48
C PRO A 191 -32.25 7.33 -1.78
N GLU A 192 -32.56 7.02 -3.03
CA GLU A 192 -33.92 6.71 -3.45
C GLU A 192 -34.47 5.51 -2.68
N GLY A 193 -35.77 5.53 -2.36
CA GLY A 193 -36.45 4.42 -1.69
C GLY A 193 -36.52 4.54 -0.16
N TYR A 194 -36.07 5.65 0.43
CA TYR A 194 -36.31 5.93 1.85
C TYR A 194 -37.81 6.03 2.16
N THR A 195 -38.32 5.16 3.04
CA THR A 195 -39.72 5.15 3.49
C THR A 195 -39.89 5.42 4.98
N GLY A 196 -38.85 5.92 5.63
CA GLY A 196 -38.82 6.19 7.07
C GLY A 196 -39.54 7.45 7.50
N GLU A 197 -39.47 7.70 8.81
CA GLU A 197 -40.01 8.91 9.44
C GLU A 197 -39.15 10.13 9.09
N ARG A 198 -39.79 11.30 9.05
CA ARG A 198 -39.12 12.59 8.82
C ARG A 198 -39.47 13.57 9.91
N ASP A 199 -38.54 14.47 10.23
CA ASP A 199 -38.80 15.58 11.15
C ASP A 199 -39.56 16.72 10.47
N GLU A 200 -39.77 17.82 11.19
CA GLU A 200 -40.51 18.99 10.71
C GLU A 200 -39.81 19.75 9.57
N ASP A 201 -38.50 19.60 9.44
CA ASP A 201 -37.68 20.19 8.38
C ASP A 201 -37.59 19.27 7.14
N GLY A 202 -38.19 18.08 7.22
CA GLY A 202 -38.19 17.08 6.15
C GLY A 202 -36.92 16.23 6.11
N ASN A 203 -36.05 16.33 7.11
CA ASN A 203 -34.89 15.48 7.26
C ASN A 203 -35.32 14.09 7.75
N ALA A 204 -34.59 13.06 7.34
CA ALA A 204 -34.87 11.70 7.78
C ALA A 204 -34.38 11.47 9.21
N VAL A 205 -35.19 10.82 10.03
CA VAL A 205 -34.82 10.42 11.39
C VAL A 205 -34.70 8.91 11.46
N LEU A 206 -33.48 8.41 11.29
CA LEU A 206 -33.17 6.98 11.22
C LEU A 206 -33.41 6.26 12.56
N GLY A 207 -33.48 6.99 13.68
CA GLY A 207 -33.91 6.42 14.97
C GLY A 207 -35.43 6.31 15.14
N GLY A 208 -36.22 6.73 14.14
CA GLY A 208 -37.66 6.93 14.23
C GLY A 208 -38.08 8.27 14.84
N SER A 209 -37.17 8.97 15.53
CA SER A 209 -37.33 10.33 16.05
C SER A 209 -35.98 11.03 16.11
N LEU A 210 -35.98 12.37 16.16
CA LEU A 210 -34.75 13.18 16.22
C LEU A 210 -33.89 12.83 17.43
N GLU A 211 -34.51 12.71 18.60
CA GLU A 211 -33.89 12.21 19.83
C GLU A 211 -34.51 10.87 20.20
N PHE A 212 -33.68 9.89 20.54
CA PHE A 212 -34.14 8.56 20.91
C PHE A 212 -33.17 7.88 21.89
N MET A 213 -33.68 6.92 22.65
CA MET A 213 -32.87 6.05 23.49
C MET A 213 -32.64 4.75 22.74
N ALA A 214 -31.43 4.51 22.25
CA ALA A 214 -31.06 3.27 21.57
C ALA A 214 -31.28 2.06 22.49
N ASP A 215 -31.74 0.93 21.96
CA ASP A 215 -31.89 -0.33 22.68
C ASP A 215 -30.53 -1.02 22.89
N GLU A 216 -29.67 -0.93 21.89
CA GLU A 216 -28.30 -1.43 21.91
C GLU A 216 -27.41 -0.51 21.06
N ILE A 217 -26.20 -0.24 21.53
CA ILE A 217 -25.10 0.26 20.72
C ILE A 217 -24.00 -0.79 20.73
N GLU A 218 -23.59 -1.21 19.54
CA GLU A 218 -22.47 -2.12 19.32
C GLU A 218 -21.42 -1.43 18.47
N VAL A 219 -20.14 -1.61 18.82
CA VAL A 219 -19.01 -1.12 18.02
C VAL A 219 -18.18 -2.30 17.56
N LEU A 220 -17.97 -2.36 16.25
CA LEU A 220 -17.24 -3.40 15.57
C LEU A 220 -15.95 -2.82 15.00
N GLN A 221 -14.87 -3.60 15.06
CA GLN A 221 -13.67 -3.35 14.30
C GLN A 221 -13.80 -3.96 12.91
N VAL A 222 -13.46 -3.17 11.91
CA VAL A 222 -13.21 -3.64 10.56
C VAL A 222 -11.75 -4.09 10.50
N PRO A 223 -11.45 -5.37 10.21
CA PRO A 223 -10.07 -5.79 10.04
C PRO A 223 -9.45 -5.02 8.88
N TYR A 224 -8.24 -4.52 9.12
CA TYR A 224 -7.37 -3.99 8.07
C TYR A 224 -7.13 -5.04 6.97
N PRO A 225 -6.67 -4.62 5.77
CA PRO A 225 -6.48 -5.46 4.60
C PRO A 225 -6.01 -6.86 4.94
N THR A 226 -6.77 -7.80 4.38
CA THR A 226 -6.57 -9.22 4.60
C THR A 226 -5.18 -9.64 4.13
N ALA A 227 -4.60 -10.65 4.77
CA ALA A 227 -3.35 -11.26 4.30
C ALA A 227 -3.39 -11.58 2.79
N SER A 228 -4.57 -11.89 2.23
CA SER A 228 -4.77 -12.12 0.80
C SER A 228 -4.54 -10.89 -0.10
N GLU A 229 -4.82 -9.66 0.34
CA GLU A 229 -4.47 -8.46 -0.43
C GLU A 229 -2.95 -8.30 -0.54
N TYR A 230 -2.26 -8.52 0.58
CA TYR A 230 -0.80 -8.52 0.61
C TYR A 230 -0.22 -9.68 -0.20
N GLU A 231 -0.79 -10.89 -0.13
CA GLU A 231 -0.36 -12.02 -0.95
C GLU A 231 -0.53 -11.73 -2.44
N ALA A 232 -1.66 -11.12 -2.86
CA ALA A 232 -1.88 -10.73 -4.24
C ALA A 232 -0.86 -9.67 -4.70
N LEU A 233 -0.57 -8.69 -3.83
CA LEU A 233 0.43 -7.67 -4.10
C LEU A 233 1.84 -8.26 -4.21
N VAL A 234 2.24 -9.10 -3.27
CA VAL A 234 3.54 -9.79 -3.24
C VAL A 234 3.69 -10.69 -4.47
N GLY A 235 2.63 -11.38 -4.87
CA GLY A 235 2.59 -12.15 -6.12
C GLY A 235 2.78 -11.29 -7.37
N LEU A 236 2.16 -10.11 -7.40
CA LEU A 236 2.30 -9.14 -8.50
C LEU A 236 3.69 -8.52 -8.56
N LEU A 237 4.34 -8.32 -7.41
CA LEU A 237 5.73 -7.86 -7.29
C LEU A 237 6.75 -8.98 -7.57
N GLY A 238 6.30 -10.23 -7.78
CA GLY A 238 7.18 -11.36 -8.02
C GLY A 238 8.01 -11.79 -6.81
N MET A 239 7.60 -11.40 -5.59
CA MET A 239 8.37 -11.59 -4.36
C MET A 239 8.26 -13.01 -3.73
N GLY A 240 7.63 -13.97 -4.42
CA GLY A 240 7.33 -15.29 -3.87
C GLY A 240 6.21 -15.24 -2.82
N ASN A 241 5.97 -16.31 -2.05
CA ASN A 241 4.87 -16.34 -1.06
C ASN A 241 5.25 -15.73 0.30
N ASP A 242 6.38 -15.05 0.41
CA ASP A 242 6.87 -14.54 1.69
C ASP A 242 6.40 -13.11 1.94
N THR A 243 5.17 -12.98 2.44
CA THR A 243 4.55 -11.68 2.78
C THR A 243 5.20 -10.99 3.97
N THR A 244 6.09 -11.65 4.72
CA THR A 244 6.78 -11.05 5.88
C THR A 244 7.76 -9.94 5.50
N GLN A 245 7.90 -9.68 4.21
CA GLN A 245 8.91 -8.79 3.65
C GLN A 245 8.43 -7.35 3.49
N LEU A 246 7.14 -7.08 3.23
CA LEU A 246 6.67 -5.70 3.06
C LEU A 246 6.58 -4.97 4.41
N THR A 247 7.32 -3.87 4.56
CA THR A 247 7.29 -3.06 5.78
C THR A 247 6.41 -1.84 5.55
N SER A 248 5.31 -1.71 6.30
CA SER A 248 4.49 -0.49 6.25
C SER A 248 5.26 0.69 6.85
N LEU A 249 5.62 1.66 6.02
CA LEU A 249 6.32 2.87 6.43
C LEU A 249 5.34 3.97 6.83
N TYR A 250 4.28 4.14 6.02
CA TYR A 250 3.29 5.18 6.22
C TYR A 250 1.89 4.62 6.01
N ARG A 251 0.96 5.09 6.83
CA ARG A 251 -0.47 4.87 6.68
C ARG A 251 -1.20 6.14 7.06
N ALA A 252 -2.03 6.68 6.18
CA ALA A 252 -2.68 7.97 6.39
C ALA A 252 -3.53 8.01 7.66
N SER A 253 -4.20 6.89 8.01
CA SER A 253 -4.94 6.79 9.28
C SER A 253 -4.06 6.78 10.52
N VAL A 254 -2.81 6.33 10.43
CA VAL A 254 -1.90 6.17 11.59
C VAL A 254 -0.98 7.37 11.74
N ASN A 255 -0.38 7.80 10.63
CA ASN A 255 0.73 8.74 10.63
C ASN A 255 0.27 10.19 10.39
N GLY A 256 -1.01 10.40 10.08
CA GLY A 256 -1.55 11.70 9.72
C GLY A 256 -1.79 11.79 8.21
N THR A 257 -2.67 12.72 7.83
CA THR A 257 -3.13 12.82 6.44
C THR A 257 -2.46 13.92 5.66
N THR A 258 -1.37 14.55 6.13
CA THR A 258 -0.68 15.59 5.36
C THR A 258 0.42 15.00 4.47
N TYR A 259 0.82 15.73 3.42
CA TYR A 259 1.96 15.31 2.60
C TYR A 259 3.28 15.32 3.40
N GLY A 260 3.41 16.25 4.36
CA GLY A 260 4.54 16.28 5.29
C GLY A 260 4.62 15.01 6.13
N ASP A 261 3.49 14.55 6.69
CA ASP A 261 3.45 13.28 7.44
C ASP A 261 3.91 12.10 6.57
N LEU A 262 3.51 12.08 5.30
CA LEU A 262 3.92 11.04 4.36
C LEU A 262 5.43 11.06 4.13
N LEU A 263 6.03 12.23 3.86
CA LEU A 263 7.47 12.36 3.66
C LEU A 263 8.27 12.03 4.93
N ASP A 264 7.83 12.51 6.09
CA ASP A 264 8.53 12.30 7.37
C ASP A 264 8.58 10.81 7.75
N ASN A 265 7.55 10.04 7.38
CA ASN A 265 7.48 8.61 7.69
C ASN A 265 8.14 7.72 6.62
N VAL A 266 8.06 8.10 5.33
CA VAL A 266 8.68 7.32 4.25
C VAL A 266 10.18 7.62 4.13
N GLY A 267 10.60 8.86 4.32
CA GLY A 267 12.00 9.29 4.18
C GLY A 267 12.60 8.93 2.83
N ASP A 268 13.84 8.45 2.84
CA ASP A 268 14.60 8.05 1.63
C ASP A 268 14.35 6.59 1.22
N ALA A 269 13.33 5.92 1.79
CA ALA A 269 13.08 4.52 1.54
C ALA A 269 12.75 4.26 0.07
N LYS A 270 13.27 3.14 -0.45
CA LYS A 270 13.06 2.68 -1.82
C LYS A 270 13.36 1.18 -1.96
N PRO A 271 12.59 0.48 -2.79
CA PRO A 271 11.51 0.99 -3.61
C PRO A 271 10.23 1.01 -2.76
N LEU A 272 9.18 1.62 -3.30
CA LEU A 272 7.94 1.82 -2.55
C LEU A 272 6.78 1.20 -3.29
N VAL A 273 5.80 0.75 -2.53
CA VAL A 273 4.49 0.42 -3.05
C VAL A 273 3.47 1.29 -2.33
N PHE A 274 2.80 2.12 -3.12
CA PHE A 274 1.62 2.84 -2.66
C PHE A 274 0.42 1.94 -2.86
N VAL A 275 -0.33 1.71 -1.80
CA VAL A 275 -1.64 1.07 -1.82
C VAL A 275 -2.67 2.12 -1.44
N VAL A 276 -3.56 2.41 -2.38
CA VAL A 276 -4.65 3.37 -2.26
C VAL A 276 -5.96 2.60 -2.20
N ARG A 277 -6.77 2.91 -1.19
CA ARG A 277 -8.08 2.31 -0.99
C ARG A 277 -9.15 3.38 -1.15
N LYS A 278 -10.18 3.08 -1.95
CA LYS A 278 -11.35 3.93 -2.15
C LYS A 278 -12.58 3.06 -2.37
N ASP A 279 -13.53 3.10 -1.44
CA ASP A 279 -14.73 2.26 -1.43
C ASP A 279 -14.40 0.77 -1.57
N GLU A 280 -14.81 0.16 -2.70
CA GLU A 280 -14.50 -1.23 -3.06
C GLU A 280 -13.19 -1.38 -3.86
N TYR A 281 -12.57 -0.26 -4.24
CA TYR A 281 -11.37 -0.24 -5.06
C TYR A 281 -10.11 -0.29 -4.20
N VAL A 282 -9.24 -1.24 -4.51
CA VAL A 282 -7.85 -1.30 -4.03
C VAL A 282 -6.94 -1.27 -5.23
N PHE A 283 -6.11 -0.25 -5.33
CA PHE A 283 -5.15 -0.08 -6.41
C PHE A 283 -3.87 0.55 -5.86
N GLY A 284 -2.84 0.63 -6.69
CA GLY A 284 -1.56 1.09 -6.21
C GLY A 284 -0.57 1.38 -7.32
N VAL A 285 0.59 1.87 -6.90
CA VAL A 285 1.73 2.08 -7.78
C VAL A 285 3.00 1.58 -7.09
N TYR A 286 3.80 0.83 -7.84
CA TYR A 286 5.17 0.53 -7.47
C TYR A 286 6.08 1.65 -7.98
N ILE A 287 6.92 2.19 -7.10
CA ILE A 287 7.87 3.24 -7.40
C ILE A 287 9.26 2.68 -7.09
N SER A 288 10.07 2.44 -8.12
CA SER A 288 11.46 1.99 -7.94
C SER A 288 12.31 3.06 -7.25
N ALA A 289 12.00 4.33 -7.52
CA ALA A 289 12.57 5.49 -6.85
C ALA A 289 11.91 5.73 -5.48
N GLY A 290 12.65 6.39 -4.58
CA GLY A 290 12.06 6.95 -3.37
C GLY A 290 11.18 8.16 -3.70
N ILE A 291 10.50 8.70 -2.68
CA ILE A 291 9.75 9.95 -2.80
C ILE A 291 10.70 11.09 -2.43
N GLN A 292 10.66 12.19 -3.17
CA GLN A 292 11.44 13.38 -2.84
C GLN A 292 10.53 14.60 -2.78
N GLU A 293 10.85 15.53 -1.89
CA GLU A 293 10.25 16.85 -1.92
C GLU A 293 10.69 17.56 -3.21
N PRO A 294 9.79 18.20 -3.97
CA PRO A 294 10.19 18.92 -5.17
C PRO A 294 11.16 20.05 -4.80
N ASP A 295 12.34 20.10 -5.44
CA ASP A 295 13.36 21.16 -5.26
C ASP A 295 12.80 22.58 -5.47
N ASN A 296 11.70 22.70 -6.21
CA ASN A 296 10.97 23.92 -6.41
C ASN A 296 9.46 23.62 -6.47
N GLN A 297 8.62 24.45 -5.85
CA GLN A 297 7.13 24.30 -5.84
C GLN A 297 6.48 24.32 -7.25
N THR A 298 7.27 24.45 -8.31
CA THR A 298 6.82 24.57 -9.71
C THR A 298 7.31 23.45 -10.63
N SER A 299 8.17 22.54 -10.16
CA SER A 299 8.68 21.42 -10.95
C SER A 299 7.95 20.11 -10.63
N TYR A 300 7.46 19.42 -11.66
CA TYR A 300 6.79 18.12 -11.55
C TYR A 300 7.73 17.01 -12.05
N HIS A 301 7.84 15.93 -11.28
CA HIS A 301 8.41 14.67 -11.76
C HIS A 301 7.28 13.77 -12.30
N GLN A 302 7.48 13.17 -13.47
CA GLN A 302 6.48 12.35 -14.17
C GLN A 302 6.34 10.96 -13.54
N THR A 303 5.59 10.86 -12.42
CA THR A 303 4.94 9.61 -11.99
C THR A 303 3.57 9.97 -11.41
N THR A 304 2.48 9.71 -12.12
CA THR A 304 1.16 10.32 -11.81
C THR A 304 0.25 9.38 -11.01
N VAL A 305 0.62 9.17 -9.75
CA VAL A 305 -0.37 9.07 -8.66
C VAL A 305 -0.04 10.25 -7.75
N MET A 306 -0.77 11.36 -7.91
CA MET A 306 -0.58 12.53 -7.06
C MET A 306 -1.56 12.42 -5.90
N CYS A 307 -1.08 12.15 -4.69
CA CYS A 307 -1.86 12.27 -3.47
C CYS A 307 -1.25 13.38 -2.61
N GLY A 308 -1.98 14.48 -2.42
CA GLY A 308 -1.50 15.67 -1.70
C GLY A 308 -1.02 16.84 -2.58
N GLY A 309 -0.92 18.01 -1.92
CA GLY A 309 -0.74 19.36 -2.48
C GLY A 309 0.29 19.57 -3.59
N SER A 310 -0.18 19.94 -4.78
CA SER A 310 0.54 20.89 -5.64
C SER A 310 -0.38 21.69 -6.56
N HIS A 311 0.09 22.90 -6.88
CA HIS A 311 -0.53 23.89 -7.75
C HIS A 311 -0.67 23.34 -9.19
N TRP A 312 -1.61 23.83 -10.00
CA TRP A 312 -1.68 23.55 -11.44
C TRP A 312 -1.33 24.81 -12.22
N PRO A 313 -0.38 24.80 -13.19
CA PRO A 313 -0.36 25.82 -14.22
C PRO A 313 -1.51 25.55 -15.19
N ALA A 314 -2.39 26.53 -15.33
CA ALA A 314 -3.52 26.48 -16.25
C ALA A 314 -3.05 26.37 -17.71
N THR A 315 -3.10 25.16 -18.28
CA THR A 315 -3.01 24.98 -19.75
C THR A 315 -4.39 24.95 -20.41
N SER A 316 -5.47 24.88 -19.63
CA SER A 316 -6.85 25.05 -20.12
C SER A 316 -7.46 26.34 -19.56
N PRO A 317 -7.78 27.34 -20.41
CA PRO A 317 -8.35 28.62 -19.98
C PRO A 317 -9.78 28.52 -19.39
N ASN A 318 -10.38 27.32 -19.32
CA ASN A 318 -11.79 27.13 -18.94
C ASN A 318 -12.02 26.27 -17.68
N ARG A 319 -10.99 25.84 -16.92
CA ARG A 319 -11.21 25.15 -15.64
C ARG A 319 -11.01 26.11 -14.44
N PRO A 320 -11.88 26.06 -13.40
CA PRO A 320 -11.83 26.99 -12.27
C PRO A 320 -10.49 26.91 -11.52
N ARG A 321 -10.10 28.04 -10.92
CA ARG A 321 -8.85 28.25 -10.18
C ARG A 321 -8.67 27.25 -9.02
N SER A 322 -7.41 26.85 -8.81
CA SER A 322 -6.85 25.91 -7.84
C SER A 322 -7.60 25.77 -6.52
N ARG A 323 -8.05 24.54 -6.20
CA ARG A 323 -8.27 24.13 -4.81
C ARG A 323 -6.92 23.71 -4.21
N TYR A 324 -6.64 24.18 -3.01
CA TYR A 324 -5.50 23.71 -2.23
C TYR A 324 -5.82 22.30 -1.72
N PHE A 325 -4.98 21.32 -2.05
CA PHE A 325 -5.05 20.00 -1.46
C PHE A 325 -4.28 20.01 -0.14
N GLU A 326 -4.94 20.40 0.95
CA GLU A 326 -4.34 20.37 2.30
C GLU A 326 -4.27 18.94 2.86
N SER A 327 -5.08 18.02 2.32
CA SER A 327 -5.09 16.61 2.68
C SER A 327 -4.31 15.77 1.66
N GLY A 328 -3.31 15.04 2.14
CA GLY A 328 -2.61 13.95 1.47
C GLY A 328 -3.50 12.77 1.08
N ARG A 329 -4.76 12.70 1.55
CA ARG A 329 -5.75 11.72 1.04
C ARG A 329 -6.43 12.15 -0.25
N ASN A 330 -6.29 13.41 -0.65
CA ASN A 330 -6.86 13.85 -1.91
C ASN A 330 -5.95 13.40 -3.05
N CYS A 331 -6.46 12.46 -3.84
CA CYS A 331 -5.72 11.80 -4.89
C CYS A 331 -6.29 12.18 -6.26
N LEU A 332 -5.36 12.35 -7.20
CA LEU A 332 -5.62 12.43 -8.62
C LEU A 332 -4.98 11.22 -9.28
N GLN A 333 -5.82 10.36 -9.86
CA GLN A 333 -5.35 9.17 -10.57
C GLN A 333 -6.12 9.01 -11.88
N TYR A 334 -5.36 8.82 -12.95
CA TYR A 334 -5.90 8.35 -14.23
C TYR A 334 -4.82 7.59 -14.98
N THR A 335 -5.24 6.61 -15.78
CA THR A 335 -4.38 5.93 -16.74
C THR A 335 -4.84 6.30 -18.14
N LEU A 336 -3.94 6.92 -18.91
CA LEU A 336 -4.25 7.34 -20.27
C LEU A 336 -4.79 6.17 -21.10
N SER A 337 -5.79 6.45 -21.94
CA SER A 337 -6.53 5.43 -22.70
C SER A 337 -5.65 4.46 -23.50
N PHE A 338 -4.45 4.87 -23.93
CA PHE A 338 -3.49 4.06 -24.68
C PHE A 338 -2.54 3.22 -23.80
N TYR A 339 -2.44 3.49 -22.50
CA TYR A 339 -1.70 2.66 -21.53
C TYR A 339 -2.60 1.66 -20.80
N LYS A 340 -3.90 1.68 -21.09
CA LYS A 340 -4.88 0.82 -20.44
C LYS A 340 -4.63 -0.66 -20.81
N PRO A 341 -4.60 -1.58 -19.83
CA PRO A 341 -4.53 -3.01 -20.10
C PRO A 341 -5.67 -3.48 -21.00
N GLU A 342 -5.37 -4.42 -21.89
CA GLU A 342 -6.42 -5.11 -22.66
C GLU A 342 -7.39 -5.80 -21.69
N GLY A 343 -8.68 -5.62 -21.91
CA GLY A 343 -9.72 -6.18 -21.04
C GLY A 343 -10.08 -5.35 -19.81
N TYR A 344 -9.51 -4.16 -19.58
CA TYR A 344 -9.98 -3.30 -18.49
C TYR A 344 -11.47 -2.94 -18.63
N THR A 345 -12.26 -3.33 -17.62
CA THR A 345 -13.72 -3.17 -17.53
C THR A 345 -14.17 -2.09 -16.54
N GLY A 346 -13.24 -1.43 -15.83
CA GLY A 346 -13.57 -0.41 -14.83
C GLY A 346 -14.06 0.91 -15.42
N GLU A 347 -14.30 1.87 -14.52
CA GLU A 347 -14.83 3.19 -14.83
C GLU A 347 -13.88 4.04 -15.68
N ARG A 348 -14.47 5.02 -16.37
CA ARG A 348 -13.74 5.90 -17.31
C ARG A 348 -14.22 7.33 -17.21
N ASP A 349 -13.28 8.25 -17.40
CA ASP A 349 -13.59 9.67 -17.51
C ASP A 349 -14.15 10.05 -18.90
N GLU A 350 -14.43 11.35 -19.09
CA GLU A 350 -14.92 11.92 -20.34
C GLU A 350 -13.97 11.77 -21.53
N ASP A 351 -12.67 11.60 -21.26
CA ASP A 351 -11.60 11.43 -22.25
C ASP A 351 -11.31 9.94 -22.55
N GLY A 352 -12.02 9.02 -21.87
CA GLY A 352 -11.86 7.58 -22.01
C GLY A 352 -10.65 6.99 -21.28
N ASN A 353 -10.02 7.77 -20.39
CA ASN A 353 -8.97 7.31 -19.49
C ASN A 353 -9.58 6.41 -18.41
N ALA A 354 -8.82 5.43 -17.94
CA ALA A 354 -9.25 4.58 -16.83
C ALA A 354 -9.08 5.34 -15.51
N VAL A 355 -10.11 5.30 -14.66
CA VAL A 355 -10.10 5.87 -13.30
C VAL A 355 -10.26 4.74 -12.29
N LEU A 356 -9.17 4.39 -11.60
CA LEU A 356 -9.10 3.22 -10.73
C LEU A 356 -9.83 3.43 -9.41
N GLY A 357 -9.98 4.68 -8.95
CA GLY A 357 -10.76 5.05 -7.78
C GLY A 357 -12.21 5.45 -8.10
N GLY A 358 -12.74 5.07 -9.26
CA GLY A 358 -14.09 5.45 -9.75
C GLY A 358 -14.16 6.87 -10.34
N SER A 359 -13.36 7.82 -9.85
CA SER A 359 -13.29 9.17 -10.40
C SER A 359 -11.86 9.65 -10.61
N LEU A 360 -11.70 10.72 -11.39
CA LEU A 360 -10.41 11.36 -11.65
C LEU A 360 -9.81 11.96 -10.37
N GLU A 361 -10.65 12.67 -9.61
CA GLU A 361 -10.34 13.25 -8.30
C GLU A 361 -11.19 12.52 -7.26
N PHE A 362 -10.54 12.01 -6.21
CA PHE A 362 -11.22 11.34 -5.11
C PHE A 362 -10.45 11.53 -3.80
N MET A 363 -11.16 11.36 -2.68
CA MET A 363 -10.53 11.27 -1.37
C MET A 363 -10.35 9.79 -1.06
N ALA A 364 -9.10 9.33 -1.02
CA ALA A 364 -8.78 7.97 -0.61
C ALA A 364 -9.25 7.72 0.83
N ASP A 365 -9.82 6.55 1.09
CA ASP A 365 -10.20 6.14 2.44
C ASP A 365 -8.95 5.80 3.25
N GLU A 366 -7.95 5.22 2.59
CA GLU A 366 -6.64 4.91 3.14
C GLU A 366 -5.55 5.03 2.07
N ILE A 367 -4.38 5.53 2.48
CA ILE A 367 -3.15 5.44 1.70
C ILE A 367 -2.11 4.77 2.58
N GLU A 368 -1.53 3.69 2.09
CA GLU A 368 -0.49 2.96 2.74
C GLU A 368 0.74 2.91 1.83
N VAL A 369 1.91 3.22 2.38
CA VAL A 369 3.19 3.12 1.67
C VAL A 369 3.99 2.02 2.31
N LEU A 370 4.34 1.03 1.50
CA LEU A 370 5.10 -0.14 1.90
C LEU A 370 6.52 -0.03 1.32
N GLU A 371 7.51 -0.28 2.15
CA GLU A 371 8.86 -0.57 1.69
C GLU A 371 8.93 -2.00 1.15
N VAL A 372 9.54 -2.15 -0.02
CA VAL A 372 9.89 -3.48 -0.52
C VAL A 372 11.34 -3.76 -0.14
N PRO A 373 11.64 -4.80 0.63
CA PRO A 373 13.01 -5.08 1.04
C PRO A 373 13.84 -5.49 -0.17
N TYR A 374 15.07 -4.96 -0.20
CA TYR A 374 16.06 -5.25 -1.23
C TYR A 374 17.31 -5.92 -0.67
N PRO A 375 17.87 -6.91 -1.39
CA PRO A 375 17.23 -7.88 -2.31
C PRO A 375 16.19 -8.80 -1.65
N THR A 376 15.34 -9.47 -2.44
CA THR A 376 14.50 -10.53 -1.88
C THR A 376 15.37 -11.73 -1.50
N ALA A 377 14.98 -12.46 -0.45
CA ALA A 377 15.72 -13.66 -0.03
C ALA A 377 15.91 -14.68 -1.17
N SER A 378 14.91 -14.81 -2.06
CA SER A 378 14.95 -15.73 -3.20
C SER A 378 15.97 -15.32 -4.27
N GLU A 379 16.19 -14.02 -4.50
CA GLU A 379 17.23 -13.52 -5.41
C GLU A 379 18.63 -13.86 -4.89
N TYR A 380 18.86 -13.70 -3.59
CA TYR A 380 20.12 -14.10 -2.97
C TYR A 380 20.34 -15.61 -3.01
N GLU A 381 19.33 -16.41 -2.70
CA GLU A 381 19.40 -17.87 -2.80
C GLU A 381 19.70 -18.32 -4.23
N ALA A 382 19.03 -17.71 -5.21
CA ALA A 382 19.30 -17.94 -6.62
C ALA A 382 20.74 -17.61 -7.00
N LEU A 383 21.23 -16.44 -6.57
CA LEU A 383 22.61 -16.01 -6.82
C LEU A 383 23.62 -16.99 -6.19
N VAL A 384 23.42 -17.41 -4.94
CA VAL A 384 24.25 -18.45 -4.28
C VAL A 384 24.23 -19.76 -5.06
N GLY A 385 23.06 -20.15 -5.59
CA GLY A 385 22.91 -21.30 -6.48
C GLY A 385 23.75 -21.18 -7.76
N LEU A 386 23.74 -20.02 -8.41
CA LEU A 386 24.53 -19.76 -9.63
C LEU A 386 26.04 -19.78 -9.39
N LEU A 387 26.50 -19.43 -8.18
CA LEU A 387 27.91 -19.52 -7.78
C LEU A 387 28.39 -20.99 -7.66
N GLY A 388 27.48 -21.97 -7.77
CA GLY A 388 27.80 -23.39 -7.61
C GLY A 388 28.21 -23.76 -6.18
N MET A 389 27.94 -22.87 -5.22
CA MET A 389 28.29 -23.05 -3.82
C MET A 389 27.13 -23.72 -3.09
N GLY A 390 26.88 -24.99 -3.46
CA GLY A 390 25.66 -25.74 -3.12
C GLY A 390 25.44 -26.13 -1.66
N ASN A 391 26.01 -25.42 -0.67
CA ASN A 391 25.79 -25.66 0.76
C ASN A 391 25.73 -24.32 1.52
N ASP A 392 25.08 -24.29 2.68
CA ASP A 392 24.84 -23.15 3.62
C ASP A 392 26.09 -22.39 4.13
N THR A 393 27.24 -22.55 3.48
CA THR A 393 28.55 -22.05 3.92
C THR A 393 29.05 -20.88 3.09
N THR A 394 28.25 -20.26 2.24
CA THR A 394 28.69 -19.04 1.53
C THR A 394 27.90 -17.88 2.06
N GLN A 395 28.61 -16.95 2.68
CA GLN A 395 28.03 -15.69 3.12
C GLN A 395 28.30 -14.66 2.03
N LEU A 396 27.23 -14.05 1.54
CA LEU A 396 27.30 -12.84 0.74
C LEU A 396 27.34 -11.66 1.72
N THR A 397 28.41 -10.88 1.64
CA THR A 397 28.57 -9.66 2.45
C THR A 397 28.43 -8.47 1.52
N SER A 398 27.42 -7.63 1.74
CA SER A 398 27.31 -6.35 1.04
C SER A 398 28.44 -5.42 1.47
N LEU A 399 29.28 -5.02 0.52
CA LEU A 399 30.38 -4.07 0.73
C LEU A 399 29.96 -2.65 0.37
N TYR A 400 29.20 -2.51 -0.72
CA TYR A 400 28.81 -1.21 -1.27
C TYR A 400 27.40 -1.28 -1.83
N ARG A 401 26.64 -0.20 -1.62
CA ARG A 401 25.30 0.04 -2.11
C ARG A 401 25.16 1.52 -2.45
N THR A 402 24.75 1.83 -3.67
CA THR A 402 24.55 3.22 -4.09
C THR A 402 23.57 3.98 -3.19
N SER A 403 22.57 3.29 -2.61
CA SER A 403 21.61 3.91 -1.69
C SER A 403 22.18 4.24 -0.32
N VAL A 404 23.29 3.62 0.09
CA VAL A 404 23.84 3.75 1.46
C VAL A 404 25.14 4.54 1.45
N GLN A 405 26.05 4.23 0.53
CA GLN A 405 27.38 4.84 0.48
C GLN A 405 27.49 5.99 -0.53
N GLY A 406 26.43 6.31 -1.27
CA GLY A 406 26.44 7.35 -2.29
C GLY A 406 26.75 6.80 -3.68
N THR A 407 26.64 7.67 -4.68
CA THR A 407 26.65 7.29 -6.11
C THR A 407 27.95 7.65 -6.82
N ASN A 408 28.95 8.20 -6.13
CA ASN A 408 30.20 8.59 -6.78
C ASN A 408 31.10 7.36 -6.98
N TYR A 409 31.93 7.43 -8.01
CA TYR A 409 32.91 6.37 -8.31
C TYR A 409 33.89 6.13 -7.15
N SER A 410 34.38 7.19 -6.50
CA SER A 410 35.25 7.07 -5.33
C SER A 410 34.61 6.33 -4.17
N ASP A 411 33.29 6.52 -3.95
CA ASP A 411 32.57 5.84 -2.88
C ASP A 411 32.58 4.31 -3.11
N LEU A 412 32.42 3.88 -4.36
CA LEU A 412 32.52 2.46 -4.72
C LEU A 412 33.91 1.90 -4.40
N LEU A 413 34.97 2.58 -4.85
CA LEU A 413 36.34 2.12 -4.66
C LEU A 413 36.74 2.06 -3.18
N ASP A 414 36.39 3.09 -2.42
CA ASP A 414 36.75 3.21 -1.00
C ASP A 414 36.06 2.14 -0.14
N ASN A 415 34.85 1.71 -0.52
CA ASN A 415 34.09 0.70 0.22
C ASN A 415 34.41 -0.74 -0.21
N VAL A 416 34.72 -0.98 -1.48
CA VAL A 416 35.01 -2.35 -1.98
C VAL A 416 36.44 -2.77 -1.64
N GLY A 417 37.42 -1.86 -1.76
CA GLY A 417 38.82 -2.13 -1.42
C GLY A 417 39.43 -3.31 -2.18
N ASP A 418 40.17 -4.17 -1.47
CA ASP A 418 40.88 -5.35 -1.99
C ASP A 418 40.05 -6.65 -1.90
N ALA A 419 38.74 -6.53 -1.70
CA ALA A 419 37.87 -7.67 -1.55
C ALA A 419 37.76 -8.49 -2.84
N LYS A 420 37.66 -9.82 -2.67
CA LYS A 420 37.42 -10.78 -3.75
C LYS A 420 36.85 -12.10 -3.23
N PRO A 421 36.16 -12.88 -4.08
CA PRO A 421 35.61 -12.45 -5.37
C PRO A 421 34.47 -11.43 -5.19
N LEU A 422 34.19 -10.66 -6.23
CA LEU A 422 33.17 -9.61 -6.23
C LEU A 422 31.96 -10.00 -7.09
N ILE A 423 30.79 -9.57 -6.65
CA ILE A 423 29.54 -9.72 -7.38
C ILE A 423 28.85 -8.36 -7.43
N PHE A 424 28.70 -7.82 -8.62
CA PHE A 424 27.94 -6.61 -8.85
C PHE A 424 26.51 -7.03 -9.17
N VAL A 425 25.56 -6.61 -8.34
CA VAL A 425 24.12 -6.74 -8.57
C VAL A 425 23.60 -5.37 -9.02
N ILE A 426 23.09 -5.31 -10.24
CA ILE A 426 22.56 -4.11 -10.89
C ILE A 426 21.05 -4.26 -11.01
N ARG A 427 20.33 -3.24 -10.55
CA ARG A 427 18.87 -3.18 -10.63
C ARG A 427 18.43 -2.06 -11.56
N LYS A 428 17.48 -2.39 -12.42
CA LYS A 428 16.80 -1.43 -13.28
C LYS A 428 15.35 -1.87 -13.50
N ASP A 429 14.40 -1.12 -12.97
CA ASP A 429 12.98 -1.44 -13.02
C ASP A 429 12.73 -2.88 -12.52
N GLN A 430 12.02 -3.72 -13.29
CA GLN A 430 11.83 -5.14 -12.98
C GLN A 430 13.07 -6.04 -13.20
N TYR A 431 14.18 -5.48 -13.66
CA TYR A 431 15.35 -6.25 -14.07
C TYR A 431 16.40 -6.31 -12.98
N VAL A 432 16.86 -7.53 -12.69
CA VAL A 432 17.91 -7.80 -11.71
C VAL A 432 18.93 -8.69 -12.38
N PHE A 433 20.13 -8.17 -12.53
CA PHE A 433 21.21 -8.80 -13.28
C PHE A 433 22.53 -8.34 -12.71
N GLY A 434 23.63 -8.82 -13.26
CA GLY A 434 24.91 -8.44 -12.74
C GLY A 434 26.08 -9.17 -13.35
N VAL A 435 27.22 -9.03 -12.67
CA VAL A 435 28.48 -9.61 -13.09
C VAL A 435 29.27 -10.13 -11.89
N TYR A 436 29.84 -11.31 -12.06
CA TYR A 436 30.84 -11.87 -11.15
C TYR A 436 32.24 -11.53 -11.66
N ILE A 437 33.14 -11.22 -10.73
CA ILE A 437 34.56 -10.98 -10.99
C ILE A 437 35.37 -11.80 -9.96
N SER A 438 36.25 -12.69 -10.42
CA SER A 438 37.08 -13.49 -9.51
C SER A 438 38.17 -12.68 -8.79
N ALA A 439 38.58 -11.56 -9.38
CA ALA A 439 39.59 -10.64 -8.86
C ALA A 439 39.00 -9.50 -8.02
N ASP A 440 39.91 -8.76 -7.39
CA ASP A 440 39.68 -7.45 -6.76
C ASP A 440 39.58 -6.34 -7.82
N ILE A 441 39.15 -5.14 -7.40
CA ILE A 441 39.22 -3.93 -8.24
C ILE A 441 40.66 -3.39 -8.19
N GLN A 442 41.31 -3.28 -9.35
CA GLN A 442 42.70 -2.80 -9.43
C GLN A 442 42.74 -1.41 -10.05
N GLU A 443 42.84 -0.38 -9.21
CA GLU A 443 43.09 0.99 -9.67
C GLU A 443 44.45 1.08 -10.43
N PRO A 444 44.57 1.97 -11.42
CA PRO A 444 45.86 2.28 -12.05
C PRO A 444 46.81 2.98 -11.06
N ASP A 445 48.13 2.83 -11.28
CA ASP A 445 49.14 3.52 -10.47
C ASP A 445 49.10 5.05 -10.67
N ASP A 446 48.69 5.49 -11.86
CA ASP A 446 48.46 6.89 -12.22
C ASP A 446 46.95 7.17 -12.30
N LEU A 447 46.46 8.10 -11.49
CA LEU A 447 45.03 8.40 -11.34
C LEU A 447 44.43 9.08 -12.58
N THR A 448 45.24 9.52 -13.54
CA THR A 448 44.81 10.03 -14.85
C THR A 448 45.07 9.02 -15.97
N THR A 449 44.93 7.73 -15.66
CA THR A 449 45.02 6.65 -16.65
C THR A 449 43.97 5.60 -16.35
N TRP A 450 44.00 4.49 -17.07
CA TRP A 450 43.17 3.31 -16.79
C TRP A 450 44.04 2.06 -16.69
N ARG A 451 43.53 1.06 -15.98
CA ARG A 451 44.18 -0.25 -15.86
C ARG A 451 43.25 -1.33 -16.36
N LYS A 452 43.75 -2.14 -17.31
CA LYS A 452 43.08 -3.35 -17.77
C LYS A 452 43.82 -4.59 -17.28
N TYR A 453 43.06 -5.57 -16.80
CA TYR A 453 43.58 -6.83 -16.33
C TYR A 453 42.60 -7.97 -16.62
N ASP A 454 43.14 -9.18 -16.77
CA ASP A 454 42.36 -10.39 -16.98
C ASP A 454 41.78 -10.89 -15.65
N SER A 455 40.54 -11.38 -15.66
CA SER A 455 39.86 -11.97 -14.52
C SER A 455 38.74 -12.87 -15.02
N ASP A 456 38.44 -13.96 -14.31
CA ASP A 456 37.26 -14.76 -14.65
C ASP A 456 36.01 -13.90 -14.42
N VAL A 457 35.32 -13.62 -15.52
CA VAL A 457 34.11 -12.80 -15.54
C VAL A 457 33.00 -13.59 -16.21
N TRP A 458 31.80 -13.52 -15.63
CA TRP A 458 30.57 -14.00 -16.26
C TRP A 458 29.39 -13.15 -15.78
N TRP A 459 28.35 -13.08 -16.60
CA TRP A 459 27.16 -12.30 -16.29
C TRP A 459 26.07 -13.20 -15.72
N PHE A 460 25.07 -12.61 -15.08
CA PHE A 460 23.88 -13.32 -14.66
C PHE A 460 22.64 -12.45 -14.75
N SER A 461 21.49 -13.09 -14.82
CA SER A 461 20.18 -12.47 -14.65
C SER A 461 19.40 -13.26 -13.62
N LEU A 462 18.95 -12.57 -12.57
CA LEU A 462 18.10 -13.12 -11.51
C LEU A 462 16.62 -12.91 -11.82
N ALA A 463 16.27 -11.80 -12.48
CA ALA A 463 14.89 -11.45 -12.82
C ALA A 463 14.72 -10.78 -14.20
N GLY A 464 13.54 -10.97 -14.78
CA GLY A 464 13.00 -10.27 -15.94
C GLY A 464 13.37 -10.85 -17.33
N HIS A 465 14.63 -11.21 -17.55
CA HIS A 465 15.10 -11.63 -18.89
C HIS A 465 14.93 -13.10 -19.21
N PHE A 466 14.88 -13.90 -18.15
CA PHE A 466 14.73 -15.35 -18.17
C PHE A 466 13.62 -15.73 -17.20
N THR A 467 12.98 -16.86 -17.45
CA THR A 467 11.97 -17.42 -16.54
C THR A 467 12.59 -17.98 -15.25
N THR A 468 13.90 -18.21 -15.24
CA THR A 468 14.66 -18.70 -14.10
C THR A 468 15.99 -17.96 -14.01
N PRO A 469 16.56 -17.77 -12.80
CA PRO A 469 17.89 -17.25 -12.62
C PRO A 469 18.90 -17.98 -13.51
N THR A 470 19.70 -17.24 -14.27
CA THR A 470 20.53 -17.79 -15.35
C THR A 470 21.93 -17.20 -15.30
N LYS A 471 22.93 -18.09 -15.31
CA LYS A 471 24.34 -17.75 -15.52
C LYS A 471 24.60 -17.62 -17.02
N ILE A 472 25.31 -16.57 -17.42
CA ILE A 472 25.66 -16.25 -18.81
C ILE A 472 27.18 -16.27 -18.92
N GLU A 473 27.71 -17.33 -19.52
CA GLU A 473 29.14 -17.45 -19.78
C GLU A 473 29.55 -16.48 -20.90
N ILE A 474 30.64 -15.74 -20.69
CA ILE A 474 31.23 -14.90 -21.74
C ILE A 474 32.53 -15.53 -22.27
N PRO A 475 32.87 -15.32 -23.56
CA PRO A 475 34.10 -15.84 -24.13
C PRO A 475 35.35 -15.35 -23.39
N GLU A 476 36.35 -16.23 -23.25
CA GLU A 476 37.61 -15.96 -22.53
C GLU A 476 38.29 -14.64 -22.95
N TYR A 477 38.30 -14.31 -24.25
CA TYR A 477 38.92 -13.06 -24.75
C TYR A 477 38.20 -11.77 -24.26
N ARG A 478 37.04 -11.90 -23.63
CA ARG A 478 36.29 -10.81 -23.00
C ARG A 478 36.33 -10.85 -21.48
N GLN A 479 36.95 -11.85 -20.87
CA GLN A 479 37.07 -12.00 -19.42
C GLN A 479 38.18 -11.10 -18.88
N TRP A 480 37.90 -9.80 -18.87
CA TRP A 480 38.78 -8.76 -18.37
C TRP A 480 37.97 -7.64 -17.73
N VAL A 481 38.66 -6.85 -16.91
CA VAL A 481 38.13 -5.66 -16.25
C VAL A 481 39.04 -4.49 -16.59
N GLU A 482 38.45 -3.35 -16.90
CA GLU A 482 39.15 -2.09 -17.10
C GLU A 482 38.61 -1.07 -16.10
N VAL A 483 39.51 -0.42 -15.37
CA VAL A 483 39.21 0.46 -14.24
C VAL A 483 39.87 1.80 -14.51
N ALA A 484 39.08 2.86 -14.55
CA ALA A 484 39.56 4.23 -14.70
C ALA A 484 40.23 4.71 -13.40
N GLY A 485 41.22 5.57 -13.52
CA GLY A 485 41.72 6.34 -12.39
C GLY A 485 40.69 7.37 -11.94
N ARG A 486 40.83 7.88 -10.72
CA ARG A 486 39.85 8.79 -10.10
C ARG A 486 39.79 10.19 -10.73
N GLU A 487 40.83 10.56 -11.50
CA GLU A 487 40.97 11.87 -12.15
C GLU A 487 40.98 11.75 -13.68
N GLU A 488 40.57 10.59 -14.20
CA GLU A 488 40.65 10.29 -15.61
C GLU A 488 39.43 10.77 -16.40
N ASP A 489 39.67 11.55 -17.45
CA ASP A 489 38.63 12.15 -18.29
C ASP A 489 38.52 11.52 -19.71
N GLU A 490 39.46 10.65 -20.13
CA GLU A 490 39.51 10.15 -21.53
C GLU A 490 38.87 8.77 -21.75
N VAL A 491 38.43 8.07 -20.70
CA VAL A 491 37.73 6.77 -20.83
C VAL A 491 36.21 6.91 -20.95
N ARG A 492 35.60 5.91 -21.61
CA ARG A 492 34.16 5.86 -21.89
C ARG A 492 33.27 5.70 -20.65
N GLY A 493 33.86 5.35 -19.51
CA GLY A 493 33.20 5.16 -18.23
C GLY A 493 34.21 4.77 -17.15
N ASN A 494 33.76 4.74 -15.90
CA ASN A 494 34.62 4.49 -14.74
C ASN A 494 35.09 3.03 -14.65
N MET A 495 34.23 2.08 -15.02
CA MET A 495 34.58 0.65 -15.04
C MET A 495 33.98 -0.04 -16.27
N TYR A 496 34.75 -0.89 -16.93
CA TYR A 496 34.29 -1.72 -18.05
C TYR A 496 34.57 -3.20 -17.75
N ILE A 497 33.51 -3.98 -17.59
CA ILE A 497 33.56 -5.34 -17.07
C ILE A 497 33.08 -6.32 -18.15
N GLY A 498 33.89 -7.34 -18.43
CA GLY A 498 33.51 -8.44 -19.33
C GLY A 498 33.35 -8.02 -20.79
N GLY A 499 33.88 -6.85 -21.17
CA GLY A 499 33.69 -6.28 -22.51
C GLY A 499 32.23 -5.94 -22.86
N GLY A 500 31.30 -5.95 -21.90
CA GLY A 500 29.88 -5.71 -22.18
C GLY A 500 29.09 -4.91 -21.15
N ILE A 501 29.63 -4.58 -19.97
CA ILE A 501 28.95 -3.70 -19.00
C ILE A 501 29.90 -2.58 -18.60
N ILE A 502 29.47 -1.33 -18.78
CA ILE A 502 30.20 -0.11 -18.41
C ILE A 502 29.41 0.59 -17.30
N LEU A 503 30.08 0.90 -16.19
CA LEU A 503 29.53 1.70 -15.08
C LEU A 503 30.08 3.13 -15.12
N GLY A 504 29.28 4.10 -14.70
CA GLY A 504 29.61 5.53 -14.83
C GLY A 504 29.87 5.97 -16.27
N ALA A 505 29.11 5.42 -17.23
CA ALA A 505 29.23 5.75 -18.64
C ALA A 505 28.79 7.19 -18.93
N GLY A 506 29.58 7.91 -19.73
CA GLY A 506 29.23 9.25 -20.20
C GLY A 506 27.99 9.26 -21.13
N PRO A 507 27.37 10.44 -21.36
CA PRO A 507 26.20 10.56 -22.25
C PRO A 507 26.47 10.06 -23.67
N THR A 508 27.68 10.24 -24.19
CA THR A 508 28.17 9.70 -25.47
C THR A 508 29.47 8.92 -25.29
N VAL A 509 29.89 8.20 -26.32
CA VAL A 509 31.13 7.39 -26.30
C VAL A 509 32.43 8.22 -26.26
N ASN A 510 32.33 9.54 -26.39
CA ASN A 510 33.45 10.48 -26.33
C ASN A 510 33.34 11.45 -25.15
N ASP A 511 32.28 11.35 -24.36
CA ASP A 511 32.14 12.19 -23.17
C ASP A 511 32.91 11.56 -22.00
N PRO A 512 33.37 12.39 -21.05
CA PRO A 512 34.00 11.88 -19.85
C PRO A 512 33.04 10.97 -19.06
N PRO A 513 33.57 10.12 -18.16
CA PRO A 513 32.75 9.30 -17.29
C PRO A 513 31.71 10.13 -16.53
N ALA A 514 30.53 9.57 -16.33
CA ALA A 514 29.52 10.20 -15.51
C ALA A 514 29.96 10.20 -14.04
N ALA A 515 29.64 11.29 -13.33
CA ALA A 515 29.87 11.37 -11.88
C ALA A 515 29.07 10.30 -11.12
N ASP A 516 27.87 9.98 -11.59
CA ASP A 516 27.01 8.94 -11.02
C ASP A 516 27.37 7.56 -11.62
N ILE A 517 27.87 6.67 -10.78
CA ILE A 517 28.29 5.31 -11.16
C ILE A 517 27.13 4.47 -11.71
N ARG A 518 25.88 4.85 -11.42
CA ARG A 518 24.66 4.19 -11.92
C ARG A 518 24.38 4.49 -13.38
N SER A 519 25.05 5.46 -13.99
CA SER A 519 24.96 5.66 -15.44
C SER A 519 25.62 4.48 -16.12
N CYS A 520 24.83 3.57 -16.67
CA CYS A 520 25.30 2.31 -17.22
C CYS A 520 25.18 2.30 -18.74
N ASN A 521 26.12 1.62 -19.39
CA ASN A 521 26.04 1.28 -20.79
C ASN A 521 26.37 -0.20 -20.96
N GLN A 522 25.61 -0.92 -21.77
CA GLN A 522 25.82 -2.34 -22.01
C GLN A 522 25.91 -2.65 -23.51
N SER A 523 26.73 -3.65 -23.83
CA SER A 523 26.88 -4.21 -25.16
C SER A 523 27.03 -5.72 -25.03
N LEU A 524 25.89 -6.41 -25.14
CA LEU A 524 25.82 -7.85 -24.99
C LEU A 524 25.88 -8.50 -26.37
N PHE A 525 26.47 -9.69 -26.43
CA PHE A 525 26.58 -10.48 -27.66
C PHE A 525 26.30 -11.93 -27.31
N ASP A 526 25.59 -12.65 -28.19
CA ASP A 526 25.28 -14.06 -28.06
C ASP A 526 24.69 -14.48 -26.69
N MET A 527 23.37 -14.33 -26.55
CA MET A 527 22.67 -14.71 -25.32
C MET A 527 22.28 -16.20 -25.31
N PRO A 528 22.25 -16.85 -24.13
CA PRO A 528 21.76 -18.22 -23.99
C PRO A 528 20.34 -18.40 -24.54
N GLU A 529 20.01 -19.66 -24.86
CA GLU A 529 18.65 -20.03 -25.24
C GLU A 529 17.64 -19.64 -24.14
N GLY A 530 16.46 -19.16 -24.55
CA GLY A 530 15.41 -18.72 -23.63
C GLY A 530 15.50 -17.25 -23.20
N TYR A 531 16.50 -16.50 -23.66
CA TYR A 531 16.62 -15.08 -23.39
C TYR A 531 15.56 -14.23 -24.12
N MET A 532 14.87 -13.35 -23.39
CA MET A 532 13.71 -12.59 -23.92
C MET A 532 13.92 -11.07 -24.04
N GLY A 533 14.88 -10.46 -23.33
CA GLY A 533 14.99 -8.98 -23.33
C GLY A 533 15.78 -8.44 -24.51
N ARG A 534 15.09 -7.86 -25.47
CA ARG A 534 15.70 -7.15 -26.60
C ARG A 534 15.18 -5.73 -26.66
N ASP A 535 16.03 -4.81 -27.08
CA ASP A 535 15.60 -3.45 -27.39
C ASP A 535 14.83 -3.40 -28.72
N GLU A 536 14.40 -2.19 -29.10
CA GLU A 536 13.65 -1.95 -30.33
C GLU A 536 14.44 -2.32 -31.61
N GLU A 537 15.78 -2.34 -31.53
CA GLU A 537 16.67 -2.71 -32.63
C GLU A 537 17.00 -4.22 -32.63
N GLY A 538 16.49 -4.97 -31.65
CA GLY A 538 16.68 -6.40 -31.51
C GLY A 538 17.97 -6.81 -30.79
N TYR A 539 18.74 -5.84 -30.26
CA TYR A 539 19.94 -6.13 -29.50
C TYR A 539 19.60 -6.64 -28.11
N PRO A 540 20.34 -7.63 -27.60
CA PRO A 540 20.16 -8.09 -26.23
C PRO A 540 20.52 -7.00 -25.22
N VAL A 541 19.62 -6.77 -24.27
CA VAL A 541 19.75 -5.77 -23.19
C VAL A 541 19.36 -6.37 -21.84
N LEU A 542 20.19 -6.23 -20.80
CA LEU A 542 19.86 -6.62 -19.42
C LEU A 542 19.25 -5.48 -18.59
N GLY A 543 19.62 -4.22 -18.85
CA GLY A 543 18.97 -3.04 -18.25
C GLY A 543 17.75 -2.50 -19.03
N GLY A 544 17.12 -3.30 -19.89
CA GLY A 544 16.00 -2.87 -20.75
C GLY A 544 16.37 -1.95 -21.94
N SER A 545 17.54 -1.30 -21.90
CA SER A 545 18.08 -0.48 -23.00
C SER A 545 19.62 -0.50 -22.99
N LEU A 546 20.27 -0.09 -24.09
CA LEU A 546 21.74 -0.06 -24.17
C LEU A 546 22.35 0.92 -23.18
N LYS A 547 21.70 2.07 -22.93
CA LYS A 547 22.10 3.07 -21.95
C LYS A 547 20.97 3.30 -20.96
N PHE A 548 21.23 3.10 -19.69
CA PHE A 548 20.23 3.21 -18.65
C PHE A 548 20.86 3.78 -17.37
N MET A 549 20.03 4.41 -16.55
CA MET A 549 20.41 4.75 -15.18
C MET A 549 19.94 3.62 -14.28
N ALA A 550 20.86 2.88 -13.66
CA ALA A 550 20.52 1.86 -12.68
C ALA A 550 19.80 2.50 -11.47
N ASP A 551 18.83 1.80 -10.91
CA ASP A 551 18.13 2.26 -9.71
C ASP A 551 19.01 2.04 -8.47
N GLU A 552 19.73 0.91 -8.46
CA GLU A 552 20.67 0.51 -7.42
C GLU A 552 21.82 -0.31 -8.02
N ILE A 553 23.04 -0.09 -7.51
CA ILE A 553 24.18 -0.99 -7.68
C ILE A 553 24.63 -1.44 -6.29
N GLU A 554 24.67 -2.75 -6.10
CA GLU A 554 25.18 -3.40 -4.90
C GLU A 554 26.41 -4.26 -5.25
N VAL A 555 27.47 -4.15 -4.46
CA VAL A 555 28.67 -4.99 -4.60
C VAL A 555 28.77 -5.90 -3.39
N LEU A 556 28.76 -7.19 -3.66
CA LEU A 556 28.84 -8.25 -2.67
C LEU A 556 30.19 -8.94 -2.74
N GLN A 557 30.70 -9.35 -1.58
CA GLN A 557 31.78 -10.32 -1.48
C GLN A 557 31.20 -11.71 -1.22
N ALA A 558 31.59 -12.69 -2.02
CA ALA A 558 31.32 -14.09 -1.72
C ALA A 558 32.50 -14.69 -0.94
N ALA A 559 32.46 -14.61 0.38
CA ALA A 559 33.48 -15.20 1.22
C ALA A 559 33.11 -16.66 1.54
N PRO A 560 34.03 -17.63 1.37
CA PRO A 560 33.82 -18.96 1.91
C PRO A 560 33.73 -18.84 3.44
N PHE A 561 32.66 -19.36 4.03
CA PHE A 561 32.49 -19.38 5.48
C PHE A 561 33.58 -20.26 6.08
N ILE A 562 34.61 -19.62 6.63
CA ILE A 562 35.60 -20.31 7.45
C ILE A 562 34.91 -20.58 8.78
N SER A 563 34.36 -21.80 8.96
CA SER A 563 33.71 -22.15 10.22
C SER A 563 34.68 -21.88 11.37
N SER A 564 34.15 -21.35 12.48
CA SER A 564 34.95 -21.01 13.67
C SER A 564 35.79 -22.18 14.20
N ALA A 565 35.45 -23.43 13.85
CA ALA A 565 36.26 -24.61 14.13
C ALA A 565 37.58 -24.66 13.34
N ALA A 566 37.60 -24.24 12.07
CA ALA A 566 38.82 -24.15 11.28
C ALA A 566 39.70 -22.97 11.76
N GLN A 567 39.08 -21.86 12.14
CA GLN A 567 39.76 -20.70 12.73
C GLN A 567 40.38 -21.06 14.10
N MET A 568 39.67 -21.83 14.93
CA MET A 568 40.21 -22.41 16.16
C MET A 568 41.34 -23.42 15.90
N GLY A 569 41.25 -24.22 14.83
CA GLY A 569 42.31 -25.16 14.44
C GLY A 569 43.62 -24.47 14.05
N VAL A 570 43.55 -23.36 13.31
CA VAL A 570 44.72 -22.54 12.97
C VAL A 570 45.28 -21.84 14.21
N CYS A 571 44.43 -21.27 15.06
CA CYS A 571 44.86 -20.69 16.34
C CYS A 571 45.54 -21.74 17.25
N LEU A 572 44.98 -22.95 17.35
CA LEU A 572 45.58 -24.05 18.11
C LEU A 572 46.90 -24.50 17.50
N SER A 573 47.02 -24.56 16.17
CA SER A 573 48.26 -24.91 15.47
C SER A 573 49.35 -23.86 15.70
N VAL A 574 49.03 -22.57 15.60
CA VAL A 574 49.94 -21.45 15.88
C VAL A 574 50.34 -21.43 17.36
N CYS A 575 49.40 -21.64 18.28
CA CYS A 575 49.69 -21.77 19.71
C CYS A 575 50.57 -22.98 20.02
N LEU A 576 50.35 -24.12 19.36
CA LEU A 576 51.19 -25.32 19.49
C LEU A 576 52.60 -25.07 18.94
N TRP A 577 52.73 -24.41 17.79
CA TRP A 577 54.04 -24.04 17.22
C TRP A 577 54.81 -23.05 18.09
N LEU A 578 54.14 -22.00 18.59
CA LEU A 578 54.74 -21.05 19.53
C LEU A 578 55.15 -21.72 20.84
N SER A 579 54.32 -22.64 21.36
CA SER A 579 54.65 -23.40 22.56
C SER A 579 55.85 -24.33 22.34
N LEU A 580 55.94 -24.99 21.17
CA LEU A 580 57.06 -25.85 20.82
C LEU A 580 58.36 -25.05 20.62
N PHE A 581 58.27 -23.87 20.01
CA PHE A 581 59.39 -22.97 19.77
C PHE A 581 59.93 -22.40 21.11
N LEU A 582 59.04 -22.01 22.02
CA LEU A 582 59.40 -21.58 23.38
C LEU A 582 59.97 -22.72 24.25
N PHE A 583 59.67 -23.98 23.94
CA PHE A 583 60.23 -25.13 24.64
C PHE A 583 61.63 -25.53 24.13
N LEU A 584 61.99 -25.08 22.92
CA LEU A 584 63.28 -25.37 22.26
C LEU A 584 64.32 -24.24 22.46
N MET A 585 63.90 -23.08 22.94
CA MET A 585 64.80 -22.02 23.46
C MET A 585 65.01 -22.20 24.96
#